data_AF-A0A940R121-F1
#
_entry.id   AF-A0A940R121-F1
#
_cell.length_a   1.000
_cell.length_b   1.000
_cell.length_c   1.000
_cell.angle_alpha   90.00
_cell.angle_beta   90.00
_cell.angle_gamma   90.00
#
_symmetry.space_group_name_H-M   'P 1'
#
loop_
_entity.id
_entity.type
_entity.pdbx_description
1 polymer ?
#
loop_
_entity_poly.entity_id
_entity_poly.type
_entity_poly.pdbx_seq_one_letter_code
_entity_poly.pdbx_strand_id
1 'polypeptide(L)' 'RDLLPYGPVFPEIYYRLGMLTGRMGLEGMGHEYLGRYYLEIGRYDLSKINIEKAINKYGINSREAQDLLKILDQIKKANY' A
#
# COMPACT_ATOMS: atom_id res chain seq x y z
N ARG A 1 1.38 -12.60 29.40
CA ARG A 1 2.01 -11.33 28.94
C ARG A 1 1.95 -11.42 27.43
N ASP A 2 0.76 -11.14 26.88
CA ASP A 2 0.46 -11.44 25.49
C ASP A 2 1.18 -10.42 24.62
N LEU A 3 2.04 -10.92 23.73
CA LEU A 3 2.56 -10.14 22.63
C LEU A 3 1.35 -9.78 21.78
N LEU A 4 0.88 -8.53 21.87
CA LEU A 4 -0.03 -7.97 20.89
C LEU A 4 0.55 -8.34 19.51
N PRO A 5 -0.20 -9.06 18.65
CA PRO A 5 0.26 -9.28 17.30
C PRO A 5 0.58 -7.90 16.76
N TYR A 6 1.80 -7.71 16.25
CA TYR A 6 2.26 -6.45 15.68
C TYR A 6 1.37 -6.11 14.48
N GLY A 7 0.13 -5.67 14.72
CA GLY A 7 -0.58 -4.76 13.84
C GLY A 7 0.35 -3.57 13.64
N PRO A 8 0.31 -2.90 12.50
CA PRO A 8 1.32 -1.92 12.16
C PRO A 8 1.22 -0.74 13.11
N VAL A 9 1.99 -0.80 14.20
CA VAL A 9 2.00 0.15 15.31
C VAL A 9 2.48 1.53 14.82
N PHE A 10 3.08 1.58 13.61
CA PHE A 10 3.66 2.78 13.03
C PHE A 10 3.39 2.89 11.52
N PRO A 11 2.15 3.25 11.11
CA PRO A 11 1.83 3.51 9.69
C PRO A 11 2.75 4.57 9.06
N GLU A 12 3.33 5.46 9.85
CA GLU A 12 4.26 6.50 9.42
C GLU A 12 5.51 5.95 8.76
N ILE A 13 5.90 4.70 9.04
CA ILE A 13 7.00 4.02 8.35
C ILE A 13 6.68 3.89 6.86
N TYR A 14 5.46 3.45 6.52
CA TYR A 14 5.02 3.35 5.14
C TYR A 14 5.00 4.72 4.46
N TYR A 15 4.51 5.75 5.13
CA TYR A 15 4.55 7.11 4.59
C TYR A 15 5.98 7.55 4.26
N ARG A 16 6.92 7.39 5.20
CA ARG A 16 8.33 7.77 5.01
C ARG A 16 8.99 6.98 3.90
N LEU A 17 8.75 5.66 3.83
CA LEU A 17 9.25 4.81 2.76
C LEU A 17 8.69 5.25 1.41
N GLY A 18 7.40 5.52 1.31
CA GLY A 18 6.78 6.01 0.07
C GLY A 18 7.38 7.33 -0.42
N MET A 19 7.62 8.28 0.50
CA MET A 19 8.27 9.55 0.16
C MET A 19 9.74 9.37 -0.23
N LEU A 20 10.46 8.44 0.39
CA LEU A 20 11.86 8.15 0.07
C LEU A 20 11.99 7.49 -1.31
N THR A 21 11.25 6.41 -1.55
CA THR A 21 11.32 5.67 -2.82
C THR A 21 10.84 6.50 -4.00
N GLY A 22 9.81 7.34 -3.81
CA GLY A 22 9.38 8.32 -4.82
C GLY A 22 10.52 9.28 -5.21
N ARG A 23 11.27 9.81 -4.23
CA ARG A 23 12.43 10.68 -4.48
C ARG A 23 13.60 9.97 -5.15
N MET A 24 13.70 8.65 -4.99
CA MET A 24 14.70 7.82 -5.67
C MET A 24 14.30 7.46 -7.10
N GLY A 25 13.15 7.92 -7.60
CA GLY A 25 12.61 7.54 -8.91
C GLY A 25 11.94 6.17 -8.95
N LEU A 26 11.81 5.50 -7.80
CA LEU A 26 11.15 4.20 -7.66
C LEU A 26 9.64 4.41 -7.46
N GLU A 27 8.98 5.05 -8.42
CA GLU A 27 7.60 5.54 -8.29
C GLU A 27 6.57 4.43 -7.98
N GLY A 28 6.76 3.22 -8.54
CA GLY A 28 5.89 2.07 -8.22
C GLY A 28 5.91 1.73 -6.73
N MET A 29 7.11 1.65 -6.14
CA MET A 29 7.29 1.43 -4.70
C MET A 29 6.77 2.61 -3.87
N GLY A 30 6.95 3.84 -4.37
CA GLY A 30 6.41 5.05 -3.75
C GLY A 30 4.91 4.96 -3.56
N HIS A 31 4.19 4.66 -4.65
CA HIS A 31 2.75 4.49 -4.63
C HIS A 31 2.31 3.28 -3.80
N GLU A 32 3.02 2.16 -3.85
CA GLU A 32 2.70 0.99 -3.02
C GLU A 32 2.71 1.35 -1.53
N TYR A 33 3.80 1.95 -1.04
CA TYR A 33 3.91 2.28 0.38
C TYR A 33 2.90 3.35 0.80
N LEU A 34 2.62 4.34 -0.04
CA LEU A 34 1.54 5.29 0.24
C LEU A 34 0.16 4.60 0.29
N GLY A 35 -0.09 3.63 -0.59
CA GLY A 35 -1.31 2.84 -0.58
C GLY A 35 -1.47 2.03 0.72
N ARG A 36 -0.40 1.39 1.19
CA ARG A 36 -0.36 0.68 2.48
C ARG A 36 -0.56 1.64 3.65
N TYR A 37 0.10 2.79 3.67
CA TYR A 37 -0.13 3.81 4.69
C TYR A 37 -1.60 4.21 4.81
N TYR A 38 -2.24 4.54 3.68
CA TYR A 38 -3.65 4.93 3.67
C TYR A 38 -4.58 3.78 4.05
N LEU A 39 -4.20 2.53 3.77
CA LEU A 39 -4.93 1.35 4.21
C LEU A 39 -4.96 1.29 5.74
N GLU A 40 -3.80 1.41 6.38
CA GLU A 40 -3.67 1.28 7.84
C GLU A 40 -4.41 2.38 8.61
N ILE A 41 -4.52 3.58 8.04
CA ILE A 41 -5.26 4.69 8.66
C ILE A 41 -6.74 4.76 8.23
N GLY A 42 -7.25 3.69 7.57
CA GLY A 42 -8.66 3.56 7.18
C GLY A 42 -9.11 4.52 6.07
N ARG A 43 -8.18 5.05 5.27
CA ARG A 43 -8.47 5.93 4.12
C ARG A 43 -8.52 5.10 2.84
N TYR A 44 -9.53 4.24 2.72
CA TYR A 44 -9.64 3.23 1.67
C TYR A 44 -9.62 3.79 0.24
N ASP A 45 -10.25 4.95 -0.01
CA ASP A 45 -10.24 5.57 -1.35
C ASP A 45 -8.83 6.00 -1.79
N LEU A 46 -8.09 6.65 -0.88
CA LEU A 46 -6.70 7.05 -1.13
C LEU A 46 -5.77 5.85 -1.25
N SER A 47 -6.03 4.80 -0.47
CA SER A 47 -5.33 3.54 -0.59
C SER A 47 -5.51 2.93 -1.97
N LYS A 48 -6.76 2.74 -2.41
CA LYS A 48 -7.10 2.20 -3.73
C LYS A 48 -6.39 2.95 -4.86
N ILE A 49 -6.49 4.28 -4.90
CA ILE A 49 -5.88 5.10 -5.95
C ILE A 49 -4.36 4.89 -6.03
N ASN A 50 -3.68 4.82 -4.88
CA ASN A 50 -2.23 4.63 -4.86
C ASN A 50 -1.84 3.20 -5.25
N ILE A 51 -2.59 2.19 -4.81
CA ILE A 51 -2.32 0.80 -5.19
C ILE A 51 -2.53 0.60 -6.70
N GLU A 52 -3.56 1.20 -7.30
CA GLU A 52 -3.78 1.18 -8.76
C GLU A 52 -2.62 1.84 -9.53
N LYS A 53 -2.11 2.98 -9.04
CA LYS A 53 -0.93 3.63 -9.63
C LYS A 53 0.32 2.75 -9.54
N ALA A 54 0.53 2.08 -8.41
CA ALA A 54 1.66 1.16 -8.23
C ALA A 54 1.58 -0.03 -9.21
N ILE A 55 0.41 -0.65 -9.36
CA ILE A 55 0.17 -1.74 -10.33
C ILE A 55 0.49 -1.28 -11.75
N ASN A 56 0.03 -0.08 -12.14
CA ASN A 56 0.32 0.47 -13.47
C ASN A 56 1.82 0.69 -13.71
N LYS A 57 2.58 1.05 -12.67
CA LYS A 57 4.03 1.23 -12.76
C LYS A 57 4.81 -0.08 -12.80
N TYR A 58 4.41 -1.08 -12.02
CA TYR A 58 5.06 -2.40 -12.03
C TYR A 58 4.68 -3.23 -13.27
N GLY A 59 3.50 -2.98 -13.85
CA GLY A 59 2.92 -3.79 -14.92
C GLY A 59 2.11 -4.96 -14.35
N ILE A 60 0.94 -5.21 -14.94
CA ILE A 60 -0.08 -6.10 -14.37
C ILE A 60 0.36 -7.56 -14.17
N ASN A 61 1.35 -8.02 -14.95
CA ASN A 61 1.88 -9.38 -14.87
C ASN A 61 3.05 -9.54 -13.89
N SER A 62 3.52 -8.45 -13.27
CA SER A 62 4.59 -8.50 -12.27
C SER A 62 4.11 -9.18 -10.99
N ARG A 63 5.04 -9.77 -10.23
CA ARG A 63 4.72 -10.39 -8.95
C ARG A 63 4.16 -9.37 -7.96
N GLU A 64 4.74 -8.18 -7.95
CA GLU A 64 4.36 -7.04 -7.14
C GLU A 64 2.91 -6.65 -7.41
N ALA A 65 2.54 -6.51 -8.70
CA ALA A 65 1.15 -6.20 -9.06
C ALA A 65 0.16 -7.28 -8.60
N GLN A 66 0.53 -8.57 -8.65
CA GLN A 66 -0.34 -9.65 -8.19
C GLN A 66 -0.59 -9.60 -6.68
N ASP A 67 0.42 -9.22 -5.89
CA ASP A 67 0.24 -9.03 -4.44
C ASP A 67 -0.61 -7.80 -4.13
N LEU A 68 -0.45 -6.72 -4.90
CA LEU A 68 -1.27 -5.52 -4.79
C LEU A 68 -2.74 -5.73 -5.19
N LEU A 69 -3.02 -6.59 -6.18
CA LEU A 69 -4.39 -6.95 -6.56
C LEU A 69 -5.14 -7.64 -5.41
N LYS A 70 -4.46 -8.44 -4.58
CA LYS A 70 -5.06 -9.04 -3.38
C LYS A 70 -5.46 -7.98 -2.36
N ILE A 71 -4.65 -6.93 -2.21
CA ILE A 71 -4.96 -5.80 -1.32
C ILE A 71 -6.19 -5.04 -1.84
N LEU A 72 -6.30 -4.80 -3.15
CA LEU A 72 -7.48 -4.18 -3.74
C LEU A 72 -8.75 -5.00 -3.51
N ASP A 73 -8.68 -6.33 -3.58
CA ASP A 73 -9.81 -7.20 -3.25
C ASP A 73 -10.24 -7.08 -1.79
N GLN A 74 -9.29 -6.99 -0.86
CA GLN A 74 -9.57 -6.76 0.56
C GLN A 74 -10.22 -5.39 0.81
N ILE A 75 -9.72 -4.33 0.18
CA ILE A 75 -10.30 -2.98 0.27
C ILE A 75 -11.74 -2.97 -0.22
N LYS A 76 -12.03 -3.66 -1.34
CA LYS A 76 -13.39 -3.78 -1.85
C LYS A 76 -14.32 -4.42 -0.82
N LYS A 77 -13.89 -5.52 -0.19
CA LYS A 77 -14.68 -6.22 0.83
C LYS A 77 -14.90 -5.42 2.10
N ALA A 78 -13.99 -4.51 2.46
CA ALA A 78 -14.12 -3.66 3.65
C ALA A 78 -15.10 -2.47 3.45
N ASN A 79 -15.43 -2.14 2.20
CA ASN A 79 -16.33 -1.03 1.84
C ASN A 79 -17.80 -1.46 1.64
N TYR A 80 -18.13 -2.74 1.86
CA TYR A 80 -19.49 -3.30 1.83
C TYR A 80 -19.81 -3.96 3.17
#